data_AF-A0A1V5I3Q5-F1
#
_entry.id   AF-A0A1V5I3Q5-F1
#
_cell.length_a   1.000
_cell.length_b   1.000
_cell.length_c   1.000
_cell.angle_alpha   90.00
_cell.angle_beta   90.00
_cell.angle_gamma   90.00
#
_symmetry.space_group_name_H-M   'P 1'
#
loop_
_entity.id
_entity.type
_entity.pdbx_description
1 polymer ?
#
loop_
_entity_poly.entity_id
_entity_poly.type
_entity_poly.pdbx_seq_one_letter_code
_entity_poly.pdbx_strand_id
1 'polypeptide(L)'
;MGTSGRWTIYCHTHVESGRRYVGLTKKTWRQRWDQHVCRARHAKTSKNHWYNAIQKYGREAFSHEILETCHSLEVANLAEECWIEFLDTRDPEKGFNLMKGGAHTPHPVKKLKDRPEFVDACRRNSRHLLDPENRAKGLEALRSPETRSKIGMLVREAAARPGSKERRMASSIEAVNRPEVLAKISAAAKGRVVSSESRAHLSRIFSGRPVSDETRAKISSALQGKMSGKRKPLTRDHAQKISEALLRTHCKRGHPLPDVDSHGRRRCKPCTSLHNSARLLCSESED
;
A
#
# COMPACT_ATOMS: atom_id res chain seq x y z
N MET A 1 3.26 20.89 0.56
CA MET A 1 4.22 21.33 1.61
C MET A 1 5.60 21.41 0.97
N GLY A 2 6.10 22.61 0.68
CA GLY A 2 7.42 22.79 0.10
C GLY A 2 8.47 22.37 1.12
N THR A 3 9.42 21.53 0.73
CA THR A 3 10.59 21.23 1.56
C THR A 3 11.39 22.51 1.72
N SER A 4 11.30 23.15 2.88
CA SER A 4 12.20 24.23 3.29
C SER A 4 13.64 23.71 3.12
N GLY A 5 14.32 24.20 2.09
CA GLY A 5 15.59 23.64 1.64
C GLY A 5 16.69 23.88 2.66
N ARG A 6 17.05 22.86 3.45
CA ARG A 6 18.19 22.91 4.36
C ARG A 6 19.49 22.65 3.61
N TRP A 7 20.53 23.36 3.99
CA TRP A 7 21.91 23.16 3.55
C TRP A 7 22.63 22.30 4.58
N THR A 8 23.44 21.35 4.10
CA THR A 8 24.23 20.45 4.95
C THR A 8 25.70 20.65 4.63
N ILE A 9 26.47 20.99 5.65
CA ILE A 9 27.92 21.04 5.63
C ILE A 9 28.41 19.67 6.11
N TYR A 10 29.29 19.05 5.34
CA TYR A 10 29.78 17.72 5.61
C TYR A 10 31.30 17.67 5.53
N CYS A 11 31.89 16.72 6.24
CA CYS A 11 33.30 16.37 6.18
C CYS A 11 33.46 14.94 5.67
N HIS A 12 34.44 14.74 4.81
CA HIS A 12 34.93 13.43 4.40
C HIS A 12 36.36 13.27 4.89
N THR A 13 36.60 12.30 5.76
CA THR A 13 37.92 12.06 6.36
C THR A 13 38.49 10.78 5.78
N HIS A 14 39.67 10.85 5.19
CA HIS A 14 40.41 9.66 4.79
C HIS A 14 40.90 8.94 6.04
N VAL A 15 40.50 7.68 6.23
CA VAL A 15 40.66 6.96 7.50
C VAL A 15 42.14 6.76 7.87
N GLU A 16 42.99 6.44 6.89
CA GLU A 16 44.41 6.12 7.17
C GLU A 16 45.28 7.37 7.34
N SER A 17 45.06 8.40 6.52
CA SER A 17 45.92 9.60 6.55
C SER A 17 45.35 10.72 7.42
N GLY A 18 44.13 10.59 7.92
CA GLY A 18 43.42 11.64 8.67
C GLY A 18 43.08 12.90 7.85
N ARG A 19 43.34 12.89 6.54
CA ARG A 19 43.15 14.06 5.67
C ARG A 19 41.67 14.31 5.43
N ARG A 20 41.26 15.57 5.47
CA ARG A 20 39.85 15.96 5.44
C ARG A 20 39.46 16.72 4.17
N TYR A 21 38.21 16.54 3.76
CA TYR A 21 37.55 17.33 2.73
C TYR A 21 36.24 17.87 3.26
N VAL A 22 36.07 19.19 3.25
CA VAL A 22 34.84 19.85 3.67
C VAL A 22 34.08 20.34 2.44
N GLY A 23 32.77 20.17 2.44
CA GLY A 23 31.93 20.78 1.42
C GLY A 23 30.48 20.99 1.86
N LEU A 24 29.76 21.80 1.09
CA LEU A 24 28.35 22.06 1.32
C LEU A 24 27.44 21.42 0.27
N THR A 25 26.18 21.14 0.64
CA THR A 25 25.15 20.70 -0.31
C THR A 25 23.73 21.05 0.12
N LYS A 26 22.82 21.22 -0.86
CA LYS A 26 21.37 21.28 -0.63
C LYS A 26 20.70 19.90 -0.62
N LYS A 27 21.47 18.85 -0.94
CA LYS A 27 21.04 17.45 -0.92
C LYS A 27 21.47 16.80 0.41
N THR A 28 21.21 15.52 0.57
CA THR A 28 21.86 14.76 1.66
C THR A 28 23.35 14.54 1.34
N TRP A 29 24.19 14.41 2.36
CA TRP A 29 25.61 14.09 2.18
C TRP A 29 25.82 12.80 1.38
N ARG A 30 24.98 11.78 1.58
CA ARG A 30 25.03 10.49 0.84
C ARG A 30 24.85 10.71 -0.66
N GLN A 31 23.81 11.44 -1.05
CA GLN A 31 23.57 11.76 -2.45
C GLN A 31 24.70 12.60 -3.06
N ARG A 32 25.32 13.48 -2.27
CA ARG A 32 26.46 14.29 -2.72
C ARG A 32 27.72 13.44 -2.88
N TRP A 33 27.94 12.49 -1.97
CA TRP A 33 29.04 11.53 -2.04
C TRP A 33 28.94 10.64 -3.28
N ASP A 34 27.77 10.06 -3.55
CA ASP A 34 27.57 9.26 -4.77
C ASP A 34 27.87 10.07 -6.05
N GLN A 35 27.51 11.36 -6.05
CA GLN A 35 27.86 12.26 -7.15
C GLN A 35 29.37 12.50 -7.26
N HIS A 36 30.08 12.65 -6.15
CA HIS A 36 31.54 12.78 -6.16
C HIS A 36 32.22 11.50 -6.67
N VAL A 37 31.80 10.34 -6.20
CA VAL A 37 32.31 9.03 -6.66
C VAL A 37 32.06 8.84 -8.16
N CYS A 38 30.85 9.14 -8.64
CA CYS A 38 30.51 9.04 -10.05
C CYS A 38 31.34 10.02 -10.91
N ARG A 39 31.49 11.28 -10.48
CA ARG A 39 32.30 12.28 -11.20
C ARG A 39 33.78 11.91 -11.20
N ALA A 40 34.30 11.38 -10.10
CA ALA A 40 35.70 10.97 -9.99
C ALA A 40 36.06 9.90 -11.04
N ARG A 41 35.15 8.96 -11.35
CA ARG A 41 35.36 7.95 -12.41
C ARG A 41 35.60 8.53 -13.81
N HIS A 42 35.10 9.73 -14.08
CA HIS A 42 35.20 10.39 -15.38
C HIS A 42 36.12 11.62 -15.37
N ALA A 43 36.71 11.95 -14.22
CA ALA A 43 37.55 13.12 -14.08
C ALA A 43 38.95 12.86 -14.65
N LYS A 44 39.48 13.82 -15.43
CA LYS A 44 40.89 13.78 -15.85
C LYS A 44 41.81 13.96 -14.63
N THR A 45 42.76 13.04 -14.47
CA THR A 45 43.59 12.82 -13.26
C THR A 45 44.51 13.98 -12.86
N SER A 46 44.62 15.08 -13.62
CA SER A 46 45.65 16.10 -13.36
C SER A 46 45.15 17.40 -12.69
N LYS A 47 43.84 17.62 -12.55
CA LYS A 47 43.33 18.96 -12.15
C LYS A 47 42.50 19.00 -10.86
N ASN A 48 42.19 17.87 -10.24
CA ASN A 48 41.31 17.83 -9.06
C ASN A 48 41.85 16.88 -7.99
N HIS A 49 42.61 17.41 -7.03
CA HIS A 49 43.17 16.65 -5.90
C HIS A 49 42.13 15.79 -5.18
N TRP A 50 40.92 16.30 -4.99
CA TRP A 50 39.82 15.58 -4.37
C TRP A 50 39.36 14.34 -5.17
N TYR A 51 39.16 14.47 -6.48
CA TYR A 51 38.76 13.33 -7.31
C TYR A 51 39.91 12.34 -7.51
N ASN A 52 41.15 12.80 -7.49
CA ASN A 52 42.32 11.94 -7.52
C ASN A 52 42.42 11.09 -6.25
N ALA A 53 42.12 11.68 -5.08
CA ALA A 53 42.07 10.94 -3.82
C ALA A 53 40.99 9.84 -3.85
N ILE A 54 39.77 10.15 -4.32
CA ILE A 54 38.70 9.15 -4.44
C ILE A 54 39.10 8.01 -5.40
N GLN A 55 39.75 8.34 -6.52
CA GLN A 55 40.23 7.32 -7.47
C GLN A 55 41.37 6.47 -6.88
N LYS A 56 42.27 7.07 -6.10
CA LYS A 56 43.43 6.40 -5.51
C LYS A 56 43.06 5.47 -4.36
N TYR A 57 42.27 5.96 -3.41
CA TYR A 57 41.97 5.25 -2.17
C TYR A 57 40.64 4.47 -2.23
N GLY A 58 39.77 4.80 -3.19
CA GLY A 58 38.49 4.12 -3.35
C GLY A 58 37.39 4.68 -2.43
N ARG A 59 36.16 4.21 -2.65
CA ARG A 59 34.95 4.76 -2.01
C ARG A 59 34.84 4.44 -0.51
N GLU A 60 35.48 3.36 -0.05
CA GLU A 60 35.32 2.84 1.32
C GLU A 60 36.39 3.38 2.26
N ALA A 61 37.45 4.01 1.73
CA ALA A 61 38.55 4.59 2.50
C ALA A 61 38.21 5.92 3.20
N PHE A 62 36.97 6.41 3.08
CA PHE A 62 36.53 7.69 3.63
C PHE A 62 35.40 7.50 4.64
N SER A 63 35.55 8.08 5.83
CA SER A 63 34.44 8.29 6.75
C SER A 63 33.69 9.58 6.40
N HIS A 64 32.41 9.65 6.79
CA HIS A 64 31.54 10.76 6.43
C HIS A 64 30.82 11.29 7.66
N GLU A 65 30.93 12.60 7.88
CA GLU A 65 30.38 13.27 9.06
C GLU A 65 29.62 14.51 8.62
N ILE A 66 28.52 14.82 9.32
CA ILE A 66 27.80 16.08 9.14
C ILE A 66 28.34 17.04 10.17
N LEU A 67 28.89 18.17 9.72
CA LEU A 67 29.41 19.21 10.61
C LEU A 67 28.26 20.11 11.09
N GLU A 68 27.44 20.58 10.16
CA GLU A 68 26.40 21.55 10.46
C GLU A 68 25.25 21.51 9.45
N THR A 69 24.05 21.91 9.87
CA THR A 69 22.91 22.11 8.96
C THR A 69 22.39 23.53 9.08
N CYS A 70 22.35 24.26 7.96
CA CYS A 70 21.95 25.66 7.91
C CYS A 70 20.66 25.83 7.10
N HIS A 71 19.93 26.91 7.35
CA HIS A 71 18.67 27.23 6.65
C HIS A 71 18.84 28.27 5.52
N SER A 72 19.95 29.00 5.52
CA SER A 72 20.30 29.98 4.48
C SER A 72 21.60 29.56 3.78
N LEU A 73 21.72 29.91 2.49
CA LEU A 73 22.94 29.69 1.73
C LEU A 73 24.08 30.59 2.22
N GLU A 74 23.79 31.83 2.63
CA GLU A 74 24.81 32.75 3.15
C GLU A 74 25.46 32.18 4.41
N VAL A 75 24.63 31.71 5.35
CA VAL A 75 25.09 31.04 6.57
C VAL A 75 25.86 29.76 6.23
N ALA A 76 25.40 28.99 5.24
CA ALA A 76 26.10 27.77 4.81
C ALA A 76 27.46 28.06 4.15
N ASN A 77 27.58 29.16 3.40
CA ASN A 77 28.83 29.59 2.77
C ASN A 77 29.84 30.02 3.82
N LEU A 78 29.41 30.83 4.79
CA LEU A 78 30.24 31.23 5.92
C LEU A 78 30.67 30.03 6.76
N ALA A 79 29.74 29.12 7.07
CA ALA A 79 30.05 27.89 7.79
C ALA A 79 31.07 27.02 7.03
N GLU A 80 30.89 26.83 5.71
CA GLU A 80 31.87 26.08 4.89
C GLU A 80 33.27 26.71 4.98
N GLU A 81 33.37 28.04 4.87
CA GLU A 81 34.64 28.77 4.97
C GLU A 81 35.28 28.61 6.36
N CYS A 82 34.51 28.83 7.43
CA CYS A 82 34.99 28.65 8.81
C CYS A 82 35.47 27.23 9.08
N TRP A 83 34.75 26.20 8.59
CA TRP A 83 35.15 24.80 8.77
C TRP A 83 36.40 24.43 7.96
N ILE A 84 36.55 24.97 6.75
CA ILE A 84 37.74 24.76 5.92
C ILE A 84 38.98 25.36 6.59
N GLU A 85 38.84 26.56 7.15
CA GLU A 85 39.90 27.27 7.87
C GLU A 85 40.22 26.58 9.21
N PHE A 86 39.21 26.26 10.01
CA PHE A 86 39.39 25.61 11.31
C PHE A 86 40.08 24.24 11.20
N LEU A 87 39.73 23.45 10.19
CA LEU A 87 40.33 22.13 9.95
C LEU A 87 41.57 22.17 9.04
N ASP A 88 41.95 23.36 8.57
CA ASP A 88 43.08 23.61 7.67
C ASP A 88 43.10 22.65 6.46
N THR A 89 41.93 22.37 5.89
CA THR A 89 41.77 21.34 4.83
C THR A 89 42.38 21.73 3.48
N ARG A 90 42.93 22.94 3.39
CA ARG A 90 43.66 23.47 2.23
C ARG A 90 45.12 23.06 2.20
N ASP A 91 45.69 22.76 3.38
CA ASP A 91 47.02 22.20 3.48
C ASP A 91 47.02 20.79 2.84
N PRO A 92 47.86 20.52 1.83
CA PRO A 92 47.97 19.20 1.22
C PRO A 92 48.26 18.07 2.20
N GLU A 93 48.88 18.35 3.35
CA GLU A 93 49.16 17.35 4.39
C GLU A 93 47.92 17.03 5.24
N LYS A 94 47.01 18.00 5.40
CA LYS A 94 45.84 17.88 6.29
C LYS A 94 44.51 17.73 5.56
N GLY A 95 44.45 18.02 4.26
CA GLY A 95 43.20 17.94 3.53
C GLY A 95 43.29 17.85 2.01
N PHE A 96 42.13 18.00 1.38
CA PHE A 96 41.93 17.88 -0.06
C PHE A 96 41.21 19.09 -0.68
N ASN A 97 40.88 20.12 0.10
CA ASN A 97 40.21 21.32 -0.39
C ASN A 97 41.22 22.19 -1.15
N LEU A 98 40.83 22.71 -2.32
CA LEU A 98 41.68 23.60 -3.12
C LEU A 98 41.29 25.08 -2.97
N MET A 99 40.01 25.33 -2.68
CA MET A 99 39.46 26.68 -2.54
C MET A 99 39.16 26.99 -1.08
N LYS A 100 39.04 28.28 -0.74
CA LYS A 100 38.69 28.75 0.62
C LYS A 100 37.29 28.32 1.07
N GLY A 101 36.40 27.94 0.14
CA GLY A 101 34.98 27.75 0.41
C GLY A 101 34.19 29.02 0.09
N GLY A 102 32.91 29.05 0.40
CA GLY A 102 32.09 30.26 0.38
C GLY A 102 31.66 30.78 -1.01
N ALA A 103 32.26 30.27 -2.09
CA ALA A 103 31.95 30.66 -3.47
C ALA A 103 30.74 29.93 -4.08
N HIS A 104 29.94 29.22 -3.27
CA HIS A 104 28.70 28.62 -3.75
C HIS A 104 27.68 29.72 -4.01
N THR A 105 27.71 30.26 -5.23
CA THR A 105 26.60 31.03 -5.77
C THR A 105 25.49 30.05 -6.16
N PRO A 106 24.21 30.37 -5.92
CA PRO A 106 23.15 29.70 -6.65
C PRO A 106 23.47 29.91 -8.12
N HIS A 107 23.82 28.84 -8.84
CA HIS A 107 23.85 28.92 -10.28
C HIS A 107 22.48 29.51 -10.69
N PRO A 108 22.43 30.54 -11.56
CA PRO A 108 21.17 31.05 -12.10
C PRO A 108 20.59 29.99 -13.03
N VAL A 109 20.07 28.89 -12.46
CA VAL A 109 19.60 27.73 -13.21
C VAL A 109 18.11 27.91 -13.44
N LYS A 110 17.74 28.47 -14.59
CA LYS A 110 16.60 27.88 -15.30
C LYS A 110 17.01 26.43 -15.54
N LYS A 111 16.32 25.42 -14.97
CA LYS A 111 16.67 24.02 -15.29
C LYS A 111 16.57 23.89 -16.80
N LEU A 112 17.40 23.06 -17.42
CA LEU A 112 17.40 22.95 -18.89
C LEU A 112 15.98 22.67 -19.42
N LYS A 113 15.22 21.84 -18.69
CA LYS A 113 13.78 21.55 -18.89
C LYS A 113 12.81 22.72 -18.67
N ASP A 114 13.23 23.78 -17.99
CA ASP A 114 12.46 25.00 -17.77
C ASP A 114 12.79 26.07 -18.84
N ARG A 115 13.76 25.81 -19.74
CA ARG A 115 14.05 26.68 -20.90
C ARG A 115 13.08 26.33 -22.05
N PRO A 116 12.26 27.27 -22.52
CA PRO A 116 11.31 27.01 -23.62
C PRO A 116 11.99 26.44 -24.86
N GLU A 117 13.14 26.99 -25.24
CA GLU A 117 13.96 26.51 -26.37
C GLU A 117 14.29 25.02 -26.30
N PHE A 118 14.65 24.52 -25.11
CA PHE A 118 14.99 23.12 -24.89
C PHE A 118 13.74 22.23 -24.90
N VAL A 119 12.66 22.69 -24.28
CA VAL A 119 11.37 21.99 -24.32
C VAL A 119 10.88 21.88 -25.77
N ASP A 120 11.01 22.94 -26.55
CA ASP A 120 10.62 22.97 -27.96
C ASP A 120 11.54 22.12 -28.83
N ALA A 121 12.85 22.11 -28.56
CA ALA A 121 13.79 21.19 -29.22
C ALA A 121 13.46 19.73 -28.90
N CYS A 122 13.19 19.40 -27.63
CA CYS A 122 12.75 18.06 -27.23
C CYS A 122 11.44 17.67 -27.91
N ARG A 123 10.44 18.58 -27.95
CA ARG A 123 9.16 18.35 -28.64
C ARG A 123 9.35 18.12 -30.14
N ARG A 124 10.18 18.92 -30.80
CA ARG A 124 10.53 18.76 -32.22
C ARG A 124 11.20 17.41 -32.47
N ASN A 125 12.19 17.05 -31.65
CA ASN A 125 12.92 15.79 -31.77
C ASN A 125 12.02 14.58 -31.46
N SER A 126 11.07 14.69 -30.54
CA SER A 126 10.11 13.63 -30.22
C SER A 126 8.89 13.59 -31.14
N ARG A 127 8.76 14.52 -32.09
CA ARG A 127 7.57 14.61 -32.96
C ARG A 127 7.37 13.34 -33.77
N HIS A 128 8.45 12.72 -34.25
CA HIS A 128 8.41 11.45 -34.96
C HIS A 128 7.91 10.28 -34.07
N LEU A 129 8.04 10.34 -32.74
CA LEU A 129 7.52 9.32 -31.81
C LEU A 129 6.02 9.48 -31.54
N LEU A 130 5.50 10.69 -31.74
CA LEU A 130 4.08 11.03 -31.61
C LEU A 130 3.31 10.81 -32.92
N ASP A 131 4.04 10.62 -34.02
CA ASP A 131 3.47 10.27 -35.31
C ASP A 131 2.70 8.94 -35.24
N PRO A 132 1.43 8.88 -35.67
CA PRO A 132 0.61 7.67 -35.60
C PRO A 132 1.22 6.47 -36.30
N GLU A 133 1.93 6.66 -37.41
CA GLU A 133 2.53 5.58 -38.20
C GLU A 133 3.73 4.99 -37.49
N ASN A 134 4.63 5.84 -36.97
CA ASN A 134 5.76 5.38 -36.15
C ASN A 134 5.30 4.74 -34.84
N ARG A 135 4.23 5.25 -34.24
CA ARG A 135 3.59 4.63 -33.07
C ARG A 135 3.02 3.26 -33.42
N ALA A 136 2.35 3.12 -34.56
CA ALA A 136 1.85 1.84 -35.04
C ALA A 136 2.98 0.84 -35.32
N LYS A 137 4.05 1.27 -35.99
CA LYS A 137 5.27 0.47 -36.21
C LYS A 137 5.90 0.01 -34.90
N GLY A 138 5.99 0.89 -33.90
CA GLY A 138 6.48 0.54 -32.56
C GLY A 138 5.59 -0.47 -31.83
N LEU A 139 4.26 -0.30 -31.91
CA LEU A 139 3.30 -1.26 -31.34
C LEU A 139 3.37 -2.62 -32.05
N GLU A 140 3.58 -2.64 -33.36
CA GLU A 140 3.73 -3.88 -34.13
C GLU A 140 5.05 -4.59 -33.81
N ALA A 141 6.16 -3.84 -33.67
CA ALA A 141 7.43 -4.38 -33.20
C ALA A 141 7.33 -5.02 -31.80
N LEU A 142 6.48 -4.48 -30.91
CA LEU A 142 6.18 -5.06 -29.60
C LEU A 142 5.33 -6.35 -29.70
N ARG A 143 4.57 -6.53 -30.79
CA ARG A 143 3.78 -7.74 -31.06
C ARG A 143 4.58 -8.85 -31.73
N SER A 144 5.78 -8.55 -32.24
CA SER A 144 6.70 -9.56 -32.76
C SER A 144 6.90 -10.70 -31.74
N PRO A 145 6.85 -11.98 -32.17
CA PRO A 145 7.03 -13.13 -31.29
C PRO A 145 8.32 -13.06 -30.46
N GLU A 146 9.42 -12.60 -31.07
CA GLU A 146 10.71 -12.46 -30.41
C GLU A 146 10.66 -11.41 -29.30
N THR A 147 10.09 -10.23 -29.58
CA THR A 147 9.96 -9.14 -28.62
C THR A 147 9.05 -9.55 -27.47
N ARG A 148 7.92 -10.21 -27.76
CA ARG A 148 7.03 -10.74 -26.72
C ARG A 148 7.71 -11.78 -25.85
N SER A 149 8.52 -12.66 -26.44
CA SER A 149 9.30 -13.65 -25.69
C SER A 149 10.32 -12.98 -24.76
N LYS A 150 11.11 -12.03 -25.28
CA LYS A 150 12.08 -11.24 -24.49
C LYS A 150 11.40 -10.50 -23.33
N ILE A 151 10.30 -9.80 -23.60
CA ILE A 151 9.51 -9.13 -22.56
C ILE A 151 9.01 -10.15 -21.53
N GLY A 152 8.49 -11.29 -21.97
CA GLY A 152 8.03 -12.37 -21.09
C GLY A 152 9.12 -12.89 -20.16
N MET A 153 10.35 -13.08 -20.66
CA MET A 153 11.50 -13.46 -19.83
C MET A 153 11.80 -12.39 -18.76
N LEU A 154 11.89 -11.12 -19.15
CA LEU A 154 12.16 -10.01 -18.22
C LEU A 154 11.08 -9.88 -17.14
N VAL A 155 9.81 -10.07 -17.52
CA VAL A 155 8.69 -10.04 -16.57
C VAL A 155 8.77 -11.19 -15.58
N ARG A 156 9.13 -12.41 -16.04
CA ARG A 156 9.33 -13.57 -15.17
C ARG A 156 10.51 -13.37 -14.21
N GLU A 157 11.63 -12.88 -14.71
CA GLU A 157 12.81 -12.56 -13.90
C GLU A 157 12.47 -11.52 -12.82
N ALA A 158 11.78 -10.43 -13.20
CA ALA A 158 11.33 -9.41 -12.26
C ALA A 158 10.36 -9.96 -11.20
N ALA A 159 9.48 -10.91 -11.59
CA ALA A 159 8.56 -11.57 -10.68
C ALA A 159 9.23 -12.57 -9.73
N ALA A 160 10.36 -13.17 -10.13
CA ALA A 160 11.14 -14.11 -9.32
C ALA A 160 11.97 -13.42 -8.22
N ARG A 161 12.20 -12.12 -8.32
CA ARG A 161 12.94 -11.36 -7.29
C ARG A 161 12.22 -11.42 -5.93
N PRO A 162 12.95 -11.60 -4.81
CA PRO A 162 12.36 -11.59 -3.47
C PRO A 162 11.57 -10.31 -3.20
N GLY A 163 10.40 -10.45 -2.56
CA GLY A 163 9.53 -9.32 -2.23
C GLY A 163 8.71 -8.76 -3.41
N SER A 164 8.89 -9.27 -4.64
CA SER A 164 8.18 -8.71 -5.82
C SER A 164 6.69 -9.01 -5.82
N LYS A 165 6.26 -10.16 -5.29
CA LYS A 165 4.84 -10.51 -5.18
C LYS A 165 4.15 -9.60 -4.17
N GLU A 166 4.80 -9.36 -3.03
CA GLU A 166 4.33 -8.54 -1.92
C GLU A 166 4.20 -7.08 -2.35
N ARG A 167 5.23 -6.52 -3.01
CA ARG A 167 5.17 -5.16 -3.59
C ARG A 167 4.06 -5.01 -4.62
N ARG A 168 3.90 -5.99 -5.52
CA ARG A 168 2.84 -5.98 -6.54
C ARG A 168 1.46 -6.05 -5.89
N MET A 169 1.29 -6.92 -4.89
CA MET A 169 0.04 -7.05 -4.14
C MET A 169 -0.29 -5.76 -3.39
N ALA A 170 0.66 -5.19 -2.65
CA ALA A 170 0.46 -3.94 -1.92
C ALA A 170 0.05 -2.79 -2.86
N SER A 171 0.74 -2.64 -3.99
CA SER A 171 0.40 -1.63 -5.00
C SER A 171 -0.98 -1.86 -5.62
N SER A 172 -1.37 -3.12 -5.87
CA SER A 172 -2.71 -3.45 -6.36
C SER A 172 -3.80 -3.15 -5.32
N ILE A 173 -3.56 -3.48 -4.05
CA ILE A 173 -4.47 -3.19 -2.94
C ILE A 173 -4.66 -1.68 -2.82
N GLU A 174 -3.57 -0.92 -2.81
CA GLU A 174 -3.61 0.55 -2.76
C GLU A 174 -4.39 1.14 -3.94
N ALA A 175 -4.14 0.66 -5.16
CA ALA A 175 -4.82 1.14 -6.35
C ALA A 175 -6.34 0.84 -6.33
N VAL A 176 -6.72 -0.38 -5.93
CA VAL A 176 -8.13 -0.78 -5.82
C VAL A 176 -8.83 0.01 -4.73
N ASN A 177 -8.18 0.28 -3.60
CA ASN A 177 -8.75 0.98 -2.46
C ASN A 177 -8.89 2.51 -2.65
N ARG A 178 -8.49 3.05 -3.80
CA ARG A 178 -8.75 4.47 -4.11
C ARG A 178 -10.26 4.72 -4.14
N PRO A 179 -10.77 5.79 -3.51
CA PRO A 179 -12.21 6.03 -3.38
C PRO A 179 -12.96 5.99 -4.71
N GLU A 180 -12.39 6.63 -5.74
CA GLU A 180 -12.97 6.66 -7.09
C GLU A 180 -13.03 5.28 -7.76
N VAL A 181 -12.01 4.45 -7.54
CA VAL A 181 -11.93 3.09 -8.11
C VAL A 181 -12.91 2.17 -7.41
N LEU A 182 -12.96 2.21 -6.07
CA LEU A 182 -13.95 1.49 -5.28
C LEU A 182 -15.38 1.87 -5.67
N ALA A 183 -15.66 3.15 -5.87
CA ALA A 183 -16.97 3.62 -6.33
C ALA A 183 -17.34 3.03 -7.70
N LYS A 184 -16.41 3.01 -8.67
CA LYS A 184 -16.63 2.41 -9.99
C LYS A 184 -16.88 0.90 -9.91
N ILE A 185 -16.08 0.18 -9.10
CA ILE A 185 -16.26 -1.25 -8.87
C ILE A 185 -17.63 -1.52 -8.23
N SER A 186 -18.00 -0.74 -7.21
CA SER A 186 -19.29 -0.85 -6.54
C SER A 186 -20.46 -0.54 -7.47
N ALA A 187 -20.34 0.48 -8.33
CA ALA A 187 -21.36 0.84 -9.30
C ALA A 187 -21.58 -0.28 -10.34
N ALA A 188 -20.48 -0.86 -10.86
CA ALA A 188 -20.54 -1.97 -11.80
C ALA A 188 -21.08 -3.27 -11.17
N ALA A 189 -20.86 -3.47 -9.87
CA ALA A 189 -21.39 -4.63 -9.15
C ALA A 189 -22.87 -4.47 -8.75
N LYS A 190 -23.38 -3.24 -8.68
CA LYS A 190 -24.75 -2.96 -8.22
C LYS A 190 -25.77 -3.53 -9.20
N GLY A 191 -26.67 -4.38 -8.69
CA GLY A 191 -27.71 -5.03 -9.50
C GLY A 191 -27.25 -6.29 -10.26
N ARG A 192 -25.98 -6.69 -10.16
CA ARG A 192 -25.51 -7.93 -10.77
C ARG A 192 -26.12 -9.14 -10.06
N VAL A 193 -26.98 -9.88 -10.76
CA VAL A 193 -27.52 -11.15 -10.27
C VAL A 193 -26.54 -12.26 -10.60
N VAL A 194 -26.04 -12.94 -9.56
CA VAL A 194 -25.21 -14.14 -9.72
C VAL A 194 -26.08 -15.29 -10.26
N SER A 195 -25.58 -16.02 -11.27
CA SER A 195 -26.28 -17.16 -11.85
C SER A 195 -26.55 -18.25 -10.80
N SER A 196 -27.59 -19.06 -11.01
CA SER A 196 -27.92 -20.19 -10.14
C SER A 196 -26.74 -21.16 -9.99
N GLU A 197 -26.06 -21.47 -11.09
CA GLU A 197 -24.87 -22.32 -11.13
C GLU A 197 -23.71 -21.74 -10.31
N SER A 198 -23.37 -20.46 -10.51
CA SER A 198 -22.32 -19.80 -9.74
C SER A 198 -22.65 -19.74 -8.25
N ARG A 199 -23.93 -19.51 -7.91
CA ARG A 199 -24.40 -19.50 -6.53
C ARG A 199 -24.27 -20.89 -5.88
N ALA A 200 -24.65 -21.96 -6.59
CA ALA A 200 -24.49 -23.33 -6.11
C ALA A 200 -23.02 -23.70 -5.92
N HIS A 201 -22.15 -23.31 -6.85
CA HIS A 201 -20.71 -23.52 -6.76
C HIS A 201 -20.09 -22.81 -5.54
N LEU A 202 -20.42 -21.53 -5.33
CA LEU A 202 -19.98 -20.78 -4.15
C LEU A 202 -20.50 -21.41 -2.86
N SER A 203 -21.78 -21.80 -2.84
CA SER A 203 -22.37 -22.50 -1.69
C SER A 203 -21.58 -23.76 -1.34
N ARG A 204 -21.25 -24.60 -2.33
CA ARG A 204 -20.45 -25.83 -2.12
C ARG A 204 -19.06 -25.56 -1.56
N ILE A 205 -18.39 -24.49 -1.97
CA ILE A 205 -17.04 -24.15 -1.49
C ILE A 205 -17.05 -23.65 -0.04
N PHE A 206 -18.05 -22.83 0.31
CA PHE A 206 -18.09 -22.13 1.59
C PHE A 206 -18.95 -22.82 2.66
N SER A 207 -19.82 -23.76 2.27
CA SER A 207 -20.61 -24.54 3.23
C SER A 207 -19.70 -25.33 4.18
N GLY A 208 -19.98 -25.21 5.48
CA GLY A 208 -19.26 -25.94 6.54
C GLY A 208 -17.90 -25.35 6.94
N ARG A 209 -17.42 -24.27 6.32
CA ARG A 209 -16.19 -23.61 6.77
C ARG A 209 -16.44 -22.77 8.04
N PRO A 210 -15.77 -23.05 9.16
CA PRO A 210 -15.90 -22.22 10.35
C PRO A 210 -15.30 -20.84 10.11
N VAL A 211 -16.01 -19.80 10.51
CA VAL A 211 -15.50 -18.42 10.50
C VAL A 211 -14.49 -18.27 11.64
N SER A 212 -13.32 -17.69 11.36
CA SER A 212 -12.28 -17.44 12.38
C SER A 212 -12.77 -16.52 13.49
N ASP A 213 -12.22 -16.67 14.70
CA ASP A 213 -12.63 -15.89 15.87
C ASP A 213 -12.45 -14.38 15.66
N GLU A 214 -11.35 -13.97 15.03
CA GLU A 214 -11.10 -12.56 14.68
C GLU A 214 -12.17 -12.02 13.72
N THR A 215 -12.57 -12.81 12.73
CA THR A 215 -13.61 -12.42 11.77
C THR A 215 -14.98 -12.38 12.45
N ARG A 216 -15.25 -13.33 13.34
CA ARG A 216 -16.48 -13.39 14.14
C ARG A 216 -16.60 -12.16 15.05
N ALA A 217 -15.52 -11.73 15.68
CA ALA A 217 -15.47 -10.51 16.49
C ALA A 217 -15.73 -9.24 15.67
N LYS A 218 -15.15 -9.13 14.47
CA LYS A 218 -15.41 -8.01 13.53
C LYS A 218 -16.87 -7.95 13.10
N ILE A 219 -17.46 -9.11 12.76
CA ILE A 219 -18.89 -9.21 12.41
C ILE A 219 -19.77 -8.80 13.60
N SER A 220 -19.47 -9.32 14.81
CA SER A 220 -20.21 -8.97 16.02
C SER A 220 -20.17 -7.46 16.29
N SER A 221 -18.98 -6.85 16.24
CA SER A 221 -18.79 -5.40 16.46
C SER A 221 -19.58 -4.54 15.47
N ALA A 222 -19.61 -4.95 14.18
CA ALA A 222 -20.38 -4.25 13.15
C ALA A 222 -21.91 -4.37 13.31
N LEU A 223 -22.38 -5.42 13.99
CA LEU A 223 -23.79 -5.67 14.25
C LEU A 223 -24.28 -5.02 15.56
N GLN A 224 -23.42 -4.89 16.58
CA GLN A 224 -23.81 -4.34 17.89
C GLN A 224 -24.43 -2.93 17.82
N GLY A 225 -24.02 -2.09 16.86
CA GLY A 225 -24.63 -0.76 16.65
C GLY A 225 -25.88 -0.74 15.76
N LYS A 226 -26.20 -1.83 15.05
CA LYS A 226 -27.37 -1.93 14.14
C LYS A 226 -28.56 -2.65 14.77
N MET A 227 -28.34 -3.31 15.91
CA MET A 227 -29.35 -4.03 16.69
C MET A 227 -30.21 -3.11 17.57
N SER A 228 -29.92 -1.81 17.62
CA SER A 228 -30.64 -0.80 18.42
C SER A 228 -31.91 -0.24 17.73
N GLY A 229 -32.15 -0.58 16.47
CA GLY A 229 -33.41 -0.23 15.79
C GLY A 229 -34.54 -1.19 16.18
N LYS A 230 -35.77 -0.67 16.37
CA LYS A 230 -36.99 -1.49 16.47
C LYS A 230 -36.94 -2.56 15.38
N ARG A 231 -36.90 -3.85 15.75
CA ARG A 231 -36.95 -4.97 14.81
C ARG A 231 -38.11 -4.69 13.84
N LYS A 232 -37.83 -4.64 12.54
CA LYS A 232 -38.90 -4.52 11.54
C LYS A 232 -39.88 -5.66 11.78
N PRO A 233 -41.20 -5.39 11.88
CA PRO A 233 -42.18 -6.45 12.06
C PRO A 233 -42.02 -7.47 10.93
N LEU A 234 -42.12 -8.75 11.28
CA LEU A 234 -42.04 -9.83 10.30
C LEU A 234 -43.09 -9.59 9.20
N THR A 235 -42.73 -9.87 7.95
CA THR A 235 -43.71 -9.82 6.86
C THR A 235 -44.82 -10.83 7.15
N ARG A 236 -46.05 -10.53 6.71
CA ARG A 236 -47.21 -11.39 6.94
C ARG A 236 -46.95 -12.84 6.50
N ASP A 237 -46.33 -13.02 5.34
CA ASP A 237 -45.96 -14.32 4.79
C ASP A 237 -44.93 -15.06 5.66
N HIS A 238 -43.92 -14.36 6.18
CA HIS A 238 -42.93 -14.96 7.06
C HIS A 238 -43.51 -15.30 8.44
N ALA A 239 -44.37 -14.44 8.99
CA ALA A 239 -45.09 -14.71 10.22
C ALA A 239 -46.03 -15.92 10.07
N GLN A 240 -46.67 -16.07 8.91
CA GLN A 240 -47.53 -17.22 8.59
C GLN A 240 -46.72 -18.52 8.50
N LYS A 241 -45.57 -18.52 7.81
CA LYS A 241 -44.67 -19.68 7.73
C LYS A 241 -44.12 -20.11 9.10
N ILE A 242 -43.74 -19.14 9.95
CA ILE A 242 -43.33 -19.43 11.32
C ILE A 242 -44.51 -20.00 12.11
N SER A 243 -45.69 -19.40 12.00
CA SER A 243 -46.89 -19.90 12.66
C SER A 243 -47.16 -21.34 12.24
N GLU A 244 -47.16 -21.63 10.94
CA GLU A 244 -47.37 -22.97 10.37
C GLU A 244 -46.31 -23.98 10.81
N ALA A 245 -45.03 -23.58 10.87
CA ALA A 245 -43.96 -24.43 11.40
C ALA A 245 -44.07 -24.67 12.93
N LEU A 246 -44.63 -23.70 13.66
CA LEU A 246 -44.89 -23.81 15.10
C LEU A 246 -46.22 -24.53 15.41
N LEU A 247 -47.11 -24.67 14.42
CA LEU A 247 -48.31 -25.51 14.51
C LEU A 247 -47.86 -26.97 14.56
N ARG A 248 -47.64 -27.46 15.78
CA ARG A 248 -47.50 -28.90 16.02
C ARG A 248 -48.77 -29.59 15.52
N THR A 249 -48.64 -30.37 14.45
CA THR A 249 -49.72 -31.19 13.89
C THR A 249 -50.04 -32.40 14.77
N HIS A 250 -49.06 -32.81 15.59
CA HIS A 250 -49.16 -33.95 16.49
C HIS A 250 -48.66 -33.60 17.89
N CYS A 251 -49.23 -34.22 18.91
CA CYS A 251 -48.77 -34.07 20.29
C CYS A 251 -47.48 -34.89 20.52
N LYS A 252 -46.83 -34.75 21.68
CA LYS A 252 -45.62 -35.53 22.04
C LYS A 252 -45.81 -37.06 21.97
N ARG A 253 -47.05 -37.55 22.02
CA ARG A 253 -47.43 -38.96 21.93
C ARG A 253 -47.91 -39.38 20.53
N GLY A 254 -47.70 -38.52 19.52
CA GLY A 254 -48.03 -38.84 18.12
C GLY A 254 -49.51 -38.71 17.76
N HIS A 255 -50.39 -38.29 18.67
CA HIS A 255 -51.80 -38.09 18.34
C HIS A 255 -51.99 -36.81 17.51
N PRO A 256 -52.87 -36.82 16.50
CA PRO A 256 -53.23 -35.61 15.78
C PRO A 256 -53.83 -34.58 16.74
N LEU A 257 -53.53 -33.30 16.51
CA LEU A 257 -54.05 -32.16 17.26
C LEU A 257 -55.17 -31.46 16.45
N PRO A 258 -56.43 -31.94 16.54
CA PRO A 258 -57.54 -31.33 15.82
C PRO A 258 -57.94 -30.01 16.47
N ASP A 259 -58.01 -28.98 15.64
CA ASP A 259 -58.42 -27.59 15.86
C ASP A 259 -57.92 -26.84 17.10
N VAL A 260 -57.87 -25.52 16.93
CA VAL A 260 -57.49 -24.55 17.96
C VAL A 260 -58.67 -24.32 18.89
N ASP A 261 -58.43 -24.30 20.20
CA ASP A 261 -59.45 -23.88 21.17
C ASP A 261 -59.73 -22.36 21.06
N SER A 262 -60.73 -21.87 21.79
CA SER A 262 -61.11 -20.45 21.84
C SER A 262 -59.97 -19.51 22.30
N HIS A 263 -58.85 -20.06 22.79
CA HIS A 263 -57.66 -19.34 23.23
C HIS A 263 -56.47 -19.56 22.28
N GLY A 264 -56.71 -20.12 21.08
CA GLY A 264 -55.68 -20.38 20.07
C GLY A 264 -54.74 -21.53 20.37
N ARG A 265 -55.02 -22.36 21.39
CA ARG A 265 -54.17 -23.49 21.79
C ARG A 265 -54.71 -24.80 21.22
N ARG A 266 -53.84 -25.62 20.64
CA ARG A 266 -54.19 -26.97 20.19
C ARG A 266 -54.01 -27.97 21.33
N ARG A 267 -55.09 -28.62 21.74
CA ARG A 267 -55.07 -29.65 22.80
C ARG A 267 -55.29 -31.03 22.21
N CYS A 268 -54.55 -32.01 22.73
CA CYS A 268 -54.71 -33.39 22.33
C CYS A 268 -55.90 -34.00 23.06
N LYS A 269 -57.03 -34.22 22.38
CA LYS A 269 -58.23 -34.83 22.97
C LYS A 269 -57.93 -36.18 23.64
N PRO A 270 -57.21 -37.13 23.00
CA PRO A 270 -56.85 -38.40 23.65
C PRO A 270 -56.03 -38.21 24.94
N CYS A 271 -55.00 -37.36 24.93
CA CYS A 271 -54.18 -37.12 26.13
C CYS A 271 -54.95 -36.37 27.23
N THR A 272 -55.87 -35.48 26.85
CA THR A 272 -56.68 -34.73 27.83
C THR A 272 -57.70 -35.64 28.49
N SER A 273 -58.32 -36.54 27.71
CA SER A 273 -59.27 -37.54 28.24
C SER A 273 -58.59 -38.49 29.21
N LEU A 274 -57.41 -39.03 28.86
CA LEU A 274 -56.58 -39.85 29.75
C LEU A 274 -56.20 -39.13 31.05
N HIS A 275 -55.86 -37.84 30.97
CA HIS A 275 -55.52 -37.07 32.17
C HIS A 275 -56.73 -36.84 33.06
N ASN A 276 -57.89 -36.54 32.47
CA ASN A 276 -59.13 -36.32 33.23
C ASN A 276 -59.66 -37.61 33.86
N SER A 277 -59.58 -38.74 33.16
CA SER A 277 -59.97 -40.05 33.70
C SER A 277 -59.02 -40.53 34.79
N ALA A 278 -57.71 -40.33 34.63
CA ALA A 278 -56.75 -40.56 35.72
C ALA A 278 -57.02 -39.67 36.95
N ARG A 279 -57.47 -38.42 36.73
CA ARG A 279 -57.79 -37.48 37.81
C ARG A 279 -59.08 -37.86 38.56
N LEU A 280 -60.08 -38.39 37.86
CA LEU A 280 -61.32 -38.92 38.43
C LEU A 280 -61.06 -40.19 39.26
N LEU A 281 -60.24 -41.11 38.72
CA LEU A 281 -59.83 -42.32 39.46
C LEU A 281 -59.03 -42.01 40.73
N CYS A 282 -58.24 -40.94 40.74
CA CYS A 282 -57.54 -40.49 41.95
C CYS A 282 -58.45 -39.75 42.95
N SER A 283 -59.62 -39.25 42.53
CA SER A 283 -60.57 -38.59 43.45
C SER A 283 -61.57 -39.59 44.05
N GLU A 284 -61.87 -40.68 43.37
CA GLU A 284 -62.68 -41.80 43.91
C GLU A 284 -61.89 -42.74 44.84
N SER A 285 -60.57 -42.55 44.97
CA SER A 285 -59.70 -43.31 45.86
C SER A 285 -59.38 -42.60 47.19
N GLU A 286 -59.94 -41.41 47.41
CA GLU A 286 -59.76 -40.61 48.65
C GLU A 286 -61.03 -40.51 49.51
N ASP A 287 -62.12 -41.21 49.14
CA ASP A 287 -63.31 -41.45 49.98
C ASP A 287 -63.36 -42.91 50.47
#